data_AF-A0A0E3Q3T6-F1
#
_entry.id   AF-A0A0E3Q3T6-F1
#
_cell.length_a   1.000
_cell.length_b   1.000
_cell.length_c   1.000
_cell.angle_alpha   90.00
_cell.angle_beta   90.00
_cell.angle_gamma   90.00
#
_symmetry.space_group_name_H-M   'P 1'
#
loop_
_entity.id
_entity.type
_entity.pdbx_description
1 polymer ?
#
loop_
_entity_poly.entity_id
_entity_poly.type
_entity_poly.pdbx_seq_one_letter_code
_entity_poly.pdbx_strand_id
1 'polypeptide(L)'
;MFFLKIALRIQACVFGDYDNKETEYIDITFGIPKNGRWDLKQFVLSLIVNQHGIPLFMNTHSGNSSDKSTILEAINSLKSALSPESKVYYVADSSFYTDNNIKNIGKSFWISRVPATINEEKELLTANLNLKTLKSDERYSFYQTFVEYGGVKQKWVLLLSHKMKEKKR
;
A
#
# COMPACT_ATOMS: atom_id res chain seq x y z
N MET A 1 15.48 -13.25 -2.42
CA MET A 1 14.44 -12.34 -2.95
C MET A 1 14.29 -11.21 -1.94
N PHE A 2 14.52 -9.95 -2.34
CA PHE A 2 14.44 -8.80 -1.44
C PHE A 2 13.05 -8.17 -1.53
N PHE A 3 12.42 -7.95 -0.38
CA PHE A 3 11.13 -7.27 -0.28
C PHE A 3 11.30 -5.94 0.42
N LEU A 4 10.71 -4.92 -0.17
CA LEU A 4 10.51 -3.63 0.44
C LEU A 4 9.03 -3.46 0.72
N LYS A 5 8.67 -3.28 1.98
CA LYS A 5 7.31 -2.99 2.37
C LYS A 5 7.14 -1.47 2.39
N ILE A 6 6.27 -1.00 1.50
CA ILE A 6 5.95 0.41 1.27
C ILE A 6 4.48 0.57 1.55
N ALA A 7 4.13 0.70 2.82
CA ALA A 7 2.81 1.18 3.26
C ALA A 7 2.77 1.29 4.78
N LEU A 8 3.82 1.85 5.39
CA LEU A 8 3.73 2.31 6.76
C LEU A 8 3.45 3.81 6.68
N ARG A 9 2.19 4.14 6.44
CA ARG A 9 1.69 5.49 6.66
C ARG A 9 1.44 5.68 8.14
N ILE A 10 2.27 6.46 8.79
CA ILE A 10 2.09 6.84 10.18
C ILE A 10 1.45 8.23 10.19
N GLN A 11 0.33 8.35 10.89
CA GLN A 11 -0.35 9.62 11.07
C GLN A 11 -0.16 10.04 12.52
N ALA A 12 0.53 11.16 12.72
CA ALA A 12 0.81 11.71 14.03
C ALA A 12 -0.16 12.87 14.28
N CYS A 13 -0.90 12.79 15.38
CA CYS A 13 -1.75 13.88 15.85
C CYS A 13 -0.97 14.68 16.89
N VAL A 14 -1.07 16.00 16.83
CA VAL A 14 -0.27 16.90 17.65
C VAL A 14 -1.11 18.06 18.21
N PHE A 15 -0.67 18.65 19.32
CA PHE A 15 -1.34 19.75 20.02
C PHE A 15 -0.54 21.05 19.87
N GLY A 16 -1.25 22.16 19.69
CA GLY A 16 -0.66 23.50 19.56
C GLY A 16 -1.21 24.24 18.35
N ASP A 17 -0.98 25.55 18.32
CA ASP A 17 -1.52 26.41 17.28
C ASP A 17 -0.70 26.35 15.98
N TYR A 18 0.61 26.05 16.02
CA TYR A 18 1.46 25.91 14.83
C TYR A 18 1.31 27.05 13.81
N ASP A 19 1.07 28.28 14.27
CA ASP A 19 0.83 29.46 13.42
C ASP A 19 2.12 30.05 12.81
N ASN A 20 3.28 29.45 13.11
CA ASN A 20 4.55 29.85 12.52
C ASN A 20 4.58 29.45 11.04
N LYS A 21 4.62 30.47 10.16
CA LYS A 21 4.74 30.32 8.70
C LYS A 21 6.14 29.88 8.22
N GLU A 22 7.07 29.59 9.12
CA GLU A 22 8.41 29.08 8.81
C GLU A 22 8.44 27.57 8.53
N THR A 23 7.31 26.99 8.10
CA THR A 23 7.29 25.60 7.66
C THR A 23 7.65 25.52 6.18
N GLU A 24 8.94 25.56 5.86
CA GLU A 24 9.43 25.42 4.47
C GLU A 24 9.07 24.05 3.83
N TYR A 25 8.68 23.04 4.62
CA TYR A 25 8.60 21.65 4.17
C TYR A 25 7.23 20.98 4.30
N ILE A 26 6.47 21.22 5.38
CA ILE A 26 5.15 20.59 5.61
C ILE A 26 4.20 21.49 6.40
N ASP A 27 2.91 21.44 6.08
CA ASP A 27 1.87 22.10 6.87
C ASP A 27 1.33 21.14 7.94
N ILE A 28 1.52 21.50 9.21
CA ILE A 28 0.86 20.84 10.34
C ILE A 28 -0.59 21.36 10.36
N THR A 29 -1.50 20.56 9.80
CA THR A 29 -2.87 20.99 9.53
C THR A 29 -3.86 19.89 9.84
N PHE A 30 -5.15 20.22 9.86
CA PHE A 30 -6.21 19.23 10.01
C PHE A 30 -6.28 18.33 8.77
N GLY A 31 -6.59 17.06 8.99
CA GLY A 31 -6.87 16.10 7.93
C GLY A 31 -7.84 15.05 8.44
N ILE A 32 -8.00 13.96 7.69
CA ILE A 32 -8.94 12.90 8.06
C ILE A 32 -8.29 12.02 9.16
N PRO A 33 -8.80 12.03 10.42
CA PRO A 33 -8.20 11.28 11.52
C PRO A 33 -8.57 9.80 11.47
N LYS A 34 -7.58 8.91 11.58
CA LYS A 34 -7.82 7.45 11.72
C LYS A 34 -8.35 7.06 13.10
N ASN A 35 -8.08 7.88 14.12
CA ASN A 35 -8.45 7.67 15.53
C ASN A 35 -9.64 8.55 15.97
N GLY A 36 -10.30 9.26 15.05
CA GLY A 36 -11.44 10.13 15.34
C GLY A 36 -11.11 11.47 16.01
N ARG A 37 -9.82 11.82 16.17
CA ARG A 37 -9.38 13.08 16.77
C ARG A 37 -9.42 14.24 15.78
N TRP A 38 -10.62 14.66 15.42
CA TRP A 38 -10.87 15.82 14.54
C TRP A 38 -10.43 17.16 15.16
N ASP A 39 -10.22 17.17 16.46
CA ASP A 39 -9.74 18.32 17.25
C ASP A 39 -8.23 18.54 17.12
N LEU A 40 -7.48 17.60 16.55
CA LEU A 40 -6.03 17.67 16.45
C LEU A 40 -5.54 17.94 15.03
N LYS A 41 -4.54 18.81 14.93
CA LYS A 41 -3.72 18.93 13.73
C LYS A 41 -2.85 17.69 13.58
N GLN A 42 -2.45 17.40 12.36
CA GLN A 42 -1.71 16.20 12.03
C GLN A 42 -0.63 16.46 10.98
N PHE A 43 0.33 15.55 10.93
CA PHE A 43 1.23 15.37 9.81
C PHE A 43 1.34 13.87 9.51
N VAL A 44 1.83 13.57 8.31
CA VAL A 44 1.88 12.21 7.78
C VAL A 44 3.31 11.82 7.51
N LEU A 45 3.70 10.61 7.90
CA LEU A 45 4.97 9.99 7.56
C LEU A 45 4.75 8.85 6.57
N SER A 46 5.49 8.89 5.47
CA SER A 46 5.62 7.79 4.52
C SER A 46 6.90 7.03 4.82
N LEU A 47 6.79 5.78 5.24
CA LEU A 47 7.93 4.94 5.61
C LEU A 47 8.07 3.73 4.67
N ILE A 48 9.29 3.53 4.18
CA ILE A 48 9.70 2.33 3.45
C ILE A 48 10.61 1.51 4.34
N VAL A 49 10.26 0.24 4.55
CA VAL A 49 11.04 -0.70 5.35
C VAL A 49 11.44 -1.92 4.51
N ASN A 50 12.53 -2.59 4.89
CA ASN A 50 12.88 -3.88 4.31
C ASN A 50 12.05 -5.03 4.92
N GLN A 51 12.31 -6.27 4.48
CA GLN A 51 11.61 -7.46 5.01
C GLN A 51 11.80 -7.71 6.52
N HIS A 52 12.80 -7.09 7.16
CA HIS A 52 13.05 -7.19 8.60
C HIS A 52 12.42 -6.05 9.39
N GLY A 53 11.72 -5.12 8.73
CA GLY A 53 11.11 -3.95 9.36
C GLY A 53 12.09 -2.80 9.60
N ILE A 54 13.31 -2.87 9.06
CA ILE A 54 14.31 -1.79 9.18
C ILE A 54 13.92 -0.66 8.21
N PRO A 55 13.77 0.59 8.70
CA PRO A 55 13.55 1.75 7.86
C PRO A 55 14.69 1.98 6.87
N LEU A 56 14.36 2.16 5.60
CA LEU A 56 15.30 2.50 4.54
C LEU A 56 15.06 3.90 3.97
N PHE A 57 13.84 4.40 4.08
CA PHE A 57 13.47 5.73 3.61
C PHE A 57 12.26 6.26 4.36
N MET A 58 12.24 7.56 4.62
CA MET A 58 11.17 8.25 5.32
C MET A 58 10.97 9.64 4.72
N ASN A 59 9.72 9.99 4.43
CA ASN A 59 9.31 11.34 4.05
C ASN A 59 8.18 11.83 4.96
N THR A 60 8.21 13.12 5.28
CA THR A 60 7.13 13.84 5.96
C THR A 60 6.24 14.55 4.95
N HIS A 61 4.94 14.56 5.21
CA HIS A 61 3.94 15.23 4.40
C HIS A 61 2.96 16.02 5.27
N SER A 62 2.35 17.06 4.70
CA SER A 62 1.29 17.84 5.34
C SER A 62 0.12 16.96 5.77
N GLY A 63 -0.59 17.36 6.83
CA GLY A 63 -1.66 16.58 7.45
C GLY A 63 -2.80 16.13 6.52
N ASN A 64 -3.05 16.87 5.45
CA ASN A 64 -4.10 16.63 4.47
C ASN A 64 -3.62 15.86 3.22
N SER A 65 -2.36 15.40 3.19
CA SER A 65 -1.79 14.73 2.02
C SER A 65 -2.46 13.39 1.73
N SER A 66 -2.64 13.08 0.44
CA SER A 66 -3.31 11.87 -0.05
C SER A 66 -2.34 10.70 -0.23
N ASP A 67 -2.77 9.50 0.20
CA ASP A 67 -1.97 8.26 0.11
C ASP A 67 -1.63 7.87 -1.32
N LYS A 68 -2.51 8.22 -2.26
CA LYS A 68 -2.37 7.83 -3.66
C LYS A 68 -1.13 8.45 -4.31
N SER A 69 -0.79 9.69 -3.99
CA SER A 69 0.38 10.37 -4.58
C SER A 69 1.66 10.08 -3.81
N THR A 70 1.60 10.09 -2.48
CA THR A 70 2.79 10.02 -1.61
C THR A 70 3.52 8.67 -1.69
N ILE A 71 2.81 7.56 -1.94
CA ILE A 71 3.43 6.24 -2.07
C ILE A 71 4.37 6.17 -3.28
N LEU A 72 3.94 6.69 -4.44
CA LEU A 72 4.74 6.63 -5.65
C LEU A 72 5.96 7.56 -5.55
N GLU A 73 5.79 8.74 -4.95
CA GLU A 73 6.88 9.68 -4.65
C GLU A 73 7.95 9.04 -3.75
N ALA A 74 7.54 8.34 -2.69
CA ALA A 74 8.46 7.65 -1.80
C ALA A 74 9.22 6.53 -2.53
N ILE A 75 8.55 5.76 -3.39
CA ILE A 75 9.19 4.73 -4.22
C ILE A 75 10.25 5.34 -5.14
N ASN A 76 9.91 6.42 -5.83
CA ASN A 76 10.82 7.06 -6.77
C ASN A 76 12.02 7.69 -6.06
N SER A 77 11.79 8.30 -4.90
CA SER A 77 12.86 8.84 -4.06
C SER A 77 13.80 7.75 -3.54
N LEU A 78 13.28 6.58 -3.17
CA LEU A 78 14.12 5.45 -2.80
C LEU A 78 14.95 4.94 -3.98
N LYS A 79 14.34 4.84 -5.17
CA LYS A 79 15.04 4.37 -6.38
C LYS A 79 16.17 5.30 -6.80
N SER A 80 16.03 6.61 -6.58
CA SER A 80 17.11 7.55 -6.87
C SER A 80 18.24 7.46 -5.84
N ALA A 81 17.92 7.16 -4.58
CA ALA A 81 18.90 7.01 -3.51
C ALA A 81 19.60 5.63 -3.48
N LEU A 82 18.90 4.56 -3.87
CA LEU A 82 19.38 3.20 -3.82
C LEU A 82 19.28 2.52 -5.18
N SER A 83 20.41 1.98 -5.65
CA SER A 83 20.49 1.12 -6.83
C SER A 83 20.71 -0.34 -6.39
N PRO A 84 19.65 -1.10 -6.10
CA PRO A 84 19.80 -2.48 -5.64
C PRO A 84 20.35 -3.36 -6.78
N GLU A 85 21.40 -4.14 -6.48
CA GLU A 85 21.98 -5.13 -7.40
C GLU A 85 21.06 -6.33 -7.65
N SER A 86 20.02 -6.48 -6.84
CA SER A 86 19.09 -7.60 -6.88
C SER A 86 17.65 -7.16 -7.11
N LYS A 87 16.82 -8.11 -7.51
CA LYS A 87 15.39 -7.89 -7.75
C LYS A 87 14.66 -7.49 -6.47
N VAL A 88 14.03 -6.32 -6.51
CA VAL A 88 13.25 -5.73 -5.42
C VAL A 88 11.76 -5.82 -5.70
N TYR A 89 10.99 -6.24 -4.69
CA TYR A 89 9.52 -6.26 -4.72
C TYR A 89 8.96 -5.22 -3.73
N TYR A 90 8.16 -4.30 -4.24
CA TYR A 90 7.47 -3.29 -3.45
C TYR A 90 6.10 -3.81 -2.98
N VAL A 91 5.91 -3.94 -1.67
CA VAL A 91 4.67 -4.43 -1.07
C VAL A 91 3.90 -3.28 -0.45
N ALA A 92 2.75 -2.94 -1.02
CA ALA A 92 1.92 -1.81 -0.59
C ALA A 92 0.47 -2.22 -0.30
N ASP A 93 -0.26 -1.40 0.46
CA ASP A 93 -1.69 -1.60 0.67
C ASP A 93 -2.51 -1.25 -0.58
N SER A 94 -3.84 -1.34 -0.50
CA SER A 94 -4.72 -1.10 -1.65
C SER A 94 -4.75 0.36 -2.13
N SER A 95 -4.30 1.33 -1.34
CA SER A 95 -4.25 2.73 -1.78
C SER A 95 -3.20 2.96 -2.88
N PHE A 96 -2.16 2.12 -2.92
CA PHE A 96 -1.20 2.10 -4.02
C PHE A 96 -1.87 1.70 -5.35
N TYR A 97 -2.86 0.82 -5.31
CA TYR A 97 -3.48 0.22 -6.48
C TYR A 97 -4.43 1.21 -7.17
N THR A 98 -3.86 2.07 -7.99
CA THR A 98 -4.58 3.03 -8.85
C THR A 98 -4.02 2.98 -10.25
N ASP A 99 -4.83 3.33 -11.25
CA ASP A 99 -4.41 3.42 -12.66
C ASP A 99 -3.10 4.20 -12.82
N ASN A 100 -3.04 5.40 -12.21
CA ASN A 100 -1.87 6.26 -12.25
C ASN A 100 -0.61 5.60 -11.65
N ASN A 101 -0.74 4.99 -10.48
CA ASN A 101 0.42 4.42 -9.78
C ASN A 101 0.93 3.15 -10.47
N ILE A 102 0.02 2.29 -10.94
CA ILE A 102 0.37 1.04 -11.62
C ILE A 102 1.05 1.33 -12.96
N LYS A 103 0.62 2.37 -13.69
CA LYS A 103 1.30 2.82 -14.91
C LYS A 103 2.69 3.40 -14.60
N ASN A 104 2.79 4.28 -13.61
CA ASN A 104 4.00 5.05 -13.35
C ASN A 104 5.06 4.32 -12.51
N ILE A 105 4.74 3.20 -11.84
CA ILE A 105 5.75 2.40 -11.13
C ILE A 105 6.74 1.71 -12.09
N GLY A 106 6.38 1.61 -13.38
CA GLY A 106 7.24 1.18 -14.47
C GLY A 106 7.65 -0.28 -14.38
N LYS A 107 8.94 -0.58 -14.66
CA LYS A 107 9.49 -1.95 -14.70
C LYS A 107 9.71 -2.58 -13.31
N SER A 108 9.29 -1.93 -12.24
CA SER A 108 9.47 -2.42 -10.89
C SER A 108 8.46 -3.50 -10.53
N PHE A 109 8.87 -4.45 -9.69
CA PHE A 109 7.98 -5.50 -9.21
C PHE A 109 7.23 -5.03 -7.98
N TRP A 110 5.94 -5.33 -7.91
CA TRP A 110 5.10 -4.90 -6.81
C TRP A 110 4.05 -5.96 -6.45
N ILE A 111 3.59 -5.89 -5.21
CA ILE A 111 2.48 -6.68 -4.66
C ILE A 111 1.60 -5.70 -3.92
N SER A 112 0.31 -5.69 -4.25
CA SER A 112 -0.67 -4.89 -3.54
C SER A 112 -2.01 -5.61 -3.47
N ARG A 113 -2.82 -5.25 -2.48
CA ARG A 113 -4.20 -5.72 -2.39
C ARG A 113 -5.03 -4.97 -3.43
N VAL A 114 -5.84 -5.71 -4.18
CA VAL A 114 -6.84 -5.11 -5.09
C VAL A 114 -7.91 -4.37 -4.25
N PRO A 115 -8.22 -3.10 -4.53
CA PRO A 115 -9.26 -2.36 -3.82
C PRO A 115 -10.64 -2.98 -4.00
N ALA A 116 -11.43 -3.04 -2.93
CA ALA A 116 -12.82 -3.51 -2.96
C ALA A 116 -13.76 -2.59 -3.78
N THR A 117 -13.26 -1.47 -4.30
CA THR A 117 -13.99 -0.58 -5.20
C THR A 117 -13.94 -1.05 -6.65
N ILE A 118 -13.07 -1.99 -7.00
CA ILE A 118 -12.93 -2.55 -8.36
C ILE A 118 -13.99 -3.63 -8.56
N ASN A 119 -14.73 -3.58 -9.67
CA ASN A 119 -15.86 -4.49 -9.90
C ASN A 119 -15.41 -5.91 -10.19
N GLU A 120 -14.33 -6.07 -10.96
CA GLU A 120 -13.72 -7.36 -11.30
C GLU A 120 -13.25 -8.11 -10.05
N GLU A 121 -12.86 -7.38 -8.98
CA GLU A 121 -12.54 -7.98 -7.69
C GLU A 121 -13.77 -8.60 -7.04
N LYS A 122 -14.90 -7.87 -7.02
CA LYS A 122 -16.16 -8.36 -6.47
C LYS A 122 -16.68 -9.57 -7.24
N GLU A 123 -16.59 -9.53 -8.56
CA GLU A 123 -16.98 -10.64 -9.44
C GLU A 123 -16.15 -11.90 -9.14
N LEU A 124 -14.83 -11.75 -8.97
CA LEU A 124 -13.96 -12.87 -8.60
C LEU A 124 -14.24 -13.41 -7.19
N LEU A 125 -14.64 -12.54 -6.26
CA LEU A 125 -15.02 -12.96 -4.90
C LEU A 125 -16.33 -13.76 -4.86
N THR A 126 -17.27 -13.50 -5.77
CA THR A 126 -18.57 -14.18 -5.84
C THR A 126 -18.59 -15.35 -6.82
N ALA A 127 -17.62 -15.43 -7.73
CA ALA A 127 -17.50 -16.50 -8.71
C ALA A 127 -17.30 -17.87 -8.04
N ASN A 128 -17.92 -18.91 -8.64
CA ASN A 128 -17.71 -20.29 -8.24
C ASN A 128 -16.40 -20.82 -8.81
N LEU A 129 -15.29 -20.45 -8.18
CA LEU A 129 -13.94 -20.79 -8.63
C LEU A 129 -13.49 -22.13 -8.06
N ASN A 130 -12.71 -22.89 -8.84
CA ASN A 130 -12.02 -24.08 -8.35
C ASN A 130 -10.68 -23.67 -7.71
N LEU A 131 -10.70 -23.37 -6.42
CA LEU A 131 -9.48 -23.03 -5.68
C LEU A 131 -8.64 -24.29 -5.42
N LYS A 132 -7.34 -24.17 -5.66
CA LYS A 132 -6.37 -25.24 -5.39
C LYS A 132 -5.75 -25.04 -4.02
N THR A 133 -5.64 -26.09 -3.23
CA THR A 133 -4.91 -26.04 -1.96
C THR A 133 -3.44 -25.73 -2.20
N LEU A 134 -2.89 -24.83 -1.40
CA LEU A 134 -1.51 -24.42 -1.49
C LEU A 134 -0.62 -25.52 -0.92
N LYS A 135 0.25 -26.10 -1.75
CA LYS A 135 1.12 -27.23 -1.34
C LYS A 135 2.05 -26.89 -0.18
N SER A 136 2.50 -25.64 -0.09
CA SER A 136 3.41 -25.20 0.98
C SER A 136 2.70 -24.91 2.30
N ASP A 137 1.38 -24.72 2.28
CA ASP A 137 0.59 -24.42 3.47
C ASP A 137 -0.88 -24.76 3.23
N GLU A 138 -1.29 -25.95 3.69
CA GLU A 138 -2.63 -26.50 3.44
C GLU A 138 -3.75 -25.67 4.07
N ARG A 139 -3.43 -24.73 4.98
CA ARG A 139 -4.41 -23.80 5.59
C ARG A 139 -4.98 -22.79 4.60
N TYR A 140 -4.39 -22.73 3.40
CA TYR A 140 -4.78 -21.81 2.35
C TYR A 140 -5.11 -22.55 1.05
N SER A 141 -6.14 -22.07 0.36
CA SER A 141 -6.37 -22.39 -1.06
C SER A 141 -6.26 -21.11 -1.87
N PHE A 142 -5.92 -21.25 -3.15
CA PHE A 142 -5.76 -20.11 -4.03
C PHE A 142 -6.32 -20.35 -5.42
N TYR A 143 -6.65 -19.25 -6.09
CA TYR A 143 -6.94 -19.19 -7.51
C TYR A 143 -6.11 -18.06 -8.11
N GLN A 144 -5.60 -18.25 -9.34
CA GLN A 144 -4.84 -17.21 -10.04
C GLN A 144 -5.48 -16.95 -11.40
N THR A 145 -5.47 -15.68 -11.79
CA THR A 145 -5.90 -15.25 -13.12
C THR A 145 -5.04 -14.08 -13.59
N PHE A 146 -5.08 -13.80 -14.90
CA PHE A 146 -4.47 -12.62 -15.47
C PHE A 146 -5.57 -11.62 -15.79
N VAL A 147 -5.32 -10.36 -15.43
CA VAL A 147 -6.20 -9.24 -15.75
C VAL A 147 -5.38 -8.12 -16.35
N GLU A 148 -6.06 -7.18 -16.98
CA GLU A 148 -5.49 -5.92 -17.43
C GLU A 148 -6.21 -4.78 -16.72
N TYR A 149 -5.47 -3.98 -15.96
CA TYR A 149 -5.99 -2.79 -15.29
C TYR A 149 -5.01 -1.64 -15.51
N GLY A 150 -5.54 -0.49 -15.87
CA GLY A 150 -4.74 0.65 -16.28
C GLY A 150 -3.70 0.35 -17.36
N GLY A 151 -4.07 -0.49 -18.33
CA GLY A 151 -3.19 -0.87 -19.45
C GLY A 151 -1.99 -1.73 -19.03
N VAL A 152 -1.96 -2.24 -17.80
CA VAL A 152 -0.89 -3.12 -17.31
C VAL A 152 -1.45 -4.51 -17.11
N LYS A 153 -0.89 -5.48 -17.83
CA LYS A 153 -1.16 -6.90 -17.62
C LYS A 153 -0.53 -7.35 -16.32
N GLN A 154 -1.33 -8.00 -15.49
CA GLN A 154 -0.94 -8.34 -14.13
C GLN A 154 -1.60 -9.65 -13.70
N LYS A 155 -0.97 -10.31 -12.72
CA LYS A 155 -1.48 -11.55 -12.15
C LYS A 155 -2.21 -11.24 -10.85
N TRP A 156 -3.48 -11.60 -10.80
CA TRP A 156 -4.25 -11.59 -9.56
C TRP A 156 -4.22 -12.97 -8.92
N VAL A 157 -4.13 -12.98 -7.59
CA VAL A 157 -4.17 -14.20 -6.78
C VAL A 157 -5.23 -14.02 -5.72
N LEU A 158 -6.31 -14.79 -5.83
CA LEU A 158 -7.32 -14.92 -4.78
C LEU A 158 -6.81 -15.92 -3.77
N LEU A 159 -6.72 -15.52 -2.50
CA LEU A 159 -6.27 -16.37 -1.40
C LEU A 159 -7.43 -16.59 -0.42
N LEU A 160 -7.74 -17.85 -0.13
CA LEU A 160 -8.74 -18.25 0.85
C LEU A 160 -8.04 -18.84 2.06
N SER A 161 -8.26 -18.26 3.23
CA SER A 161 -7.90 -18.85 4.52
C SER A 161 -9.04 -19.71 5.05
N HIS A 162 -8.81 -21.02 5.25
CA HIS A 162 -9.85 -21.93 5.73
C HIS A 162 -10.36 -21.54 7.12
N LYS A 163 -9.45 -21.20 8.03
CA LYS A 163 -9.77 -20.74 9.40
C LYS A 163 -10.64 -19.48 9.43
N MET A 164 -10.41 -18.52 8.51
CA MET A 164 -11.24 -17.32 8.45
C MET A 164 -12.62 -17.58 7.85
N LYS A 165 -12.73 -18.56 6.94
CA LYS A 165 -14.00 -18.97 6.36
C LYS A 165 -14.92 -19.60 7.40
N GLU A 166 -14.36 -20.42 8.29
CA GLU A 166 -15.10 -21.06 9.39
C GLU A 166 -15.69 -20.05 10.37
N LYS A 167 -14.98 -18.95 10.67
CA LYS A 167 -15.48 -17.89 11.57
C LYS A 167 -16.61 -17.04 11.01
N LYS A 168 -16.84 -17.08 9.69
CA LYS A 168 -17.89 -16.28 9.01
C LYS A 168 -19.15 -17.10 8.71
N ARG A 169 -19.15 -18.41 8.98
CA ARG A 169 -20.35 -19.26 8.98
C ARG A 169 -20.92 -19.32 10.39
#